data_AF-A0A8T0AQY9-F1
#
_entry.id   AF-A0A8T0AQY9-F1
#
_cell.length_a   1.000
_cell.length_b   1.000
_cell.length_c   1.000
_cell.angle_alpha   90.00
_cell.angle_beta   90.00
_cell.angle_gamma   90.00
#
_symmetry.space_group_name_H-M   'P 1'
#
loop_
_entity.id
_entity.type
_entity.pdbx_description
1 polymer ?
#
loop_
_entity_poly.entity_id
_entity_poly.type
_entity_poly.pdbx_seq_one_letter_code
_entity_poly.pdbx_strand_id
1 'polypeptide(L)'
;MGLFLQKTNIIRDYLEDQQEGRSFWPEEAWSQFASHLEDFAQPQHLSSALACLNLLVTDALRHVPDVIAYLSRLRNQSVFNFCAIPQVMAIATLSACYNNPLVFQGVVKIRKGQAVTLMMDATSMQAVQSMIAQYSQEILQKVSLSDPSRDNTLCILGVIQEKTLSKATLPARSHNFSHLYLSAATILAFFSWQYLNATQSPNSADMQGR
;
A
#
# COMPACT_ATOMS: atom_id res chain seq x y z
N MET A 1 5.27 14.41 13.35
CA MET A 1 4.07 14.36 12.48
C MET A 1 4.17 15.29 11.28
N GLY A 2 4.29 16.61 11.46
CA GLY A 2 4.33 17.56 10.34
C GLY A 2 5.45 17.31 9.32
N LEU A 3 6.64 16.92 9.77
CA LEU A 3 7.77 16.62 8.86
C LEU A 3 7.46 15.53 7.84
N PHE A 4 6.74 14.47 8.22
CA PHE A 4 6.39 13.39 7.30
C PHE A 4 5.50 13.89 6.17
N LEU A 5 4.46 14.66 6.51
CA LEU A 5 3.55 15.27 5.54
C LEU A 5 4.27 16.27 4.65
N GLN A 6 5.06 17.18 5.24
CA GLN A 6 5.73 18.23 4.50
C GLN A 6 6.77 17.68 3.52
N LYS A 7 7.61 16.72 3.96
CA LYS A 7 8.58 16.06 3.09
C LYS A 7 7.90 15.31 1.96
N THR A 8 6.78 14.63 2.24
CA THR A 8 6.00 13.93 1.20
C THR A 8 5.51 14.89 0.13
N ASN A 9 4.98 16.06 0.51
CA ASN A 9 4.55 17.07 -0.46
C ASN A 9 5.73 17.60 -1.27
N ILE A 10 6.82 18.01 -0.62
CA ILE A 10 8.05 18.51 -1.29
C ILE A 10 8.59 17.49 -2.30
N ILE A 11 8.59 16.20 -1.96
CA ILE A 11 9.06 15.14 -2.86
C ILE A 11 8.15 15.03 -4.08
N ARG A 12 6.84 14.99 -3.85
CA ARG A 12 5.85 14.77 -4.91
C ARG A 12 5.72 15.97 -5.85
N ASP A 13 5.87 17.18 -5.32
CA ASP A 13 5.62 18.45 -6.02
C ASP A 13 6.86 18.99 -6.77
N TYR A 14 7.94 18.21 -6.89
CA TYR A 14 9.18 18.59 -7.57
C TYR A 14 8.97 19.41 -8.85
N LEU A 15 8.20 18.87 -9.82
CA LEU A 15 8.06 19.52 -11.13
C LEU A 15 7.23 20.81 -11.06
N GLU A 16 6.20 20.83 -10.21
CA GLU A 16 5.36 22.00 -9.97
C GLU A 16 6.18 23.14 -9.34
N ASP A 17 7.00 22.80 -8.33
CA ASP A 17 7.90 23.74 -7.68
C ASP A 17 8.94 24.29 -8.67
N GLN A 18 9.56 23.44 -9.49
CA GLN A 18 10.53 23.89 -10.51
C GLN A 18 9.92 24.82 -11.56
N GLN A 19 8.69 24.53 -12.04
CA GLN A 19 7.99 25.40 -13.00
C GLN A 19 7.69 26.79 -12.44
N GLU A 20 7.52 26.89 -11.12
CA GLU A 20 7.31 28.16 -10.42
C GLU A 20 8.61 28.81 -9.92
N GLY A 21 9.79 28.26 -10.27
CA GLY A 21 11.09 28.76 -9.83
C GLY A 21 11.35 28.56 -8.33
N ARG A 22 10.68 27.59 -7.71
CA ARG A 22 10.82 27.22 -6.30
C ARG A 22 11.66 25.94 -6.16
N SER A 23 12.52 25.89 -5.15
CA SER A 23 13.40 24.75 -4.88
C SER A 23 13.39 24.42 -3.39
N PHE A 24 12.86 23.25 -3.05
CA PHE A 24 12.78 22.77 -1.65
C PHE A 24 13.54 21.46 -1.41
N TRP A 25 14.00 20.78 -2.47
CA TRP A 25 14.87 19.63 -2.31
C TRP A 25 16.23 20.12 -1.77
N PRO A 26 16.74 19.53 -0.68
CA PRO A 26 17.94 20.03 -0.02
C PRO A 26 19.17 19.82 -0.91
N GLU A 27 20.01 20.86 -1.01
CA GLU A 27 21.25 20.83 -1.79
C GLU A 27 22.17 19.68 -1.40
N GLU A 28 22.29 19.41 -0.11
CA GLU A 28 23.07 18.28 0.41
C GLU A 28 22.63 16.92 -0.14
N ALA A 29 21.36 16.77 -0.57
CA ALA A 29 20.86 15.54 -1.19
C ALA A 29 21.06 15.54 -2.70
N TRP A 30 20.59 16.56 -3.41
CA TRP A 30 20.58 16.52 -4.88
C TRP A 30 21.95 16.76 -5.51
N SER A 31 22.85 17.53 -4.86
CA SER A 31 24.20 17.81 -5.36
C SER A 31 25.09 16.57 -5.48
N GLN A 32 24.70 15.46 -4.84
CA GLN A 32 25.37 14.16 -5.00
C GLN A 32 25.06 13.50 -6.36
N PHE A 33 24.02 13.95 -7.07
CA PHE A 33 23.47 13.29 -8.25
C PHE A 33 23.39 14.19 -9.49
N ALA A 34 23.46 15.51 -9.33
CA ALA A 34 23.45 16.49 -10.41
C ALA A 34 24.14 17.81 -10.00
N SER A 35 24.53 18.61 -10.99
CA SER A 35 25.11 19.94 -10.77
C SER A 35 24.05 20.98 -10.41
N HIS A 36 22.84 20.84 -10.97
CA HIS A 36 21.69 21.69 -10.67
C HIS A 36 20.45 20.83 -10.44
N LEU A 37 19.55 21.28 -9.56
CA LEU A 37 18.32 20.54 -9.25
C LEU A 37 17.43 20.38 -10.48
N GLU A 38 17.32 21.43 -11.31
CA GLU A 38 16.53 21.47 -12.54
C GLU A 38 16.95 20.43 -13.60
N ASP A 39 18.19 19.93 -13.53
CA ASP A 39 18.71 18.90 -14.44
C ASP A 39 17.86 17.62 -14.37
N PHE A 40 17.24 17.31 -13.24
CA PHE A 40 16.40 16.12 -13.08
C PHE A 40 15.13 16.14 -13.94
N ALA A 41 14.71 17.29 -14.47
CA ALA A 41 13.60 17.35 -15.42
C ALA A 41 14.00 16.82 -16.82
N GLN A 42 15.30 16.69 -17.10
CA GLN A 42 15.80 16.28 -18.40
C GLN A 42 15.92 14.74 -18.48
N PRO A 43 15.45 14.10 -19.57
CA PRO A 43 15.45 12.63 -19.67
C PRO A 43 16.83 11.97 -19.50
N GLN A 44 17.92 12.65 -19.89
CA GLN A 44 19.28 12.12 -19.75
C GLN A 44 19.75 11.95 -18.30
N HIS A 45 19.14 12.66 -17.35
CA HIS A 45 19.47 12.60 -15.93
C HIS A 45 18.50 11.70 -15.15
N LEU A 46 17.63 10.95 -15.82
CA LEU A 46 16.58 10.17 -15.15
C LEU A 46 17.13 9.18 -14.11
N SER A 47 18.25 8.52 -14.40
CA SER A 47 18.86 7.56 -13.45
C SER A 47 19.31 8.25 -12.15
N SER A 48 19.98 9.39 -12.26
CA SER A 48 20.46 10.15 -11.10
C SER A 48 19.31 10.84 -10.36
N ALA A 49 18.31 11.32 -11.10
CA ALA A 49 17.06 11.85 -10.57
C ALA A 49 16.33 10.80 -9.70
N LEU A 50 16.17 9.58 -10.20
CA LEU A 50 15.55 8.47 -9.47
C LEU A 50 16.33 8.12 -8.20
N ALA A 51 17.67 8.11 -8.25
CA ALA A 51 18.49 7.87 -7.07
C ALA A 51 18.30 8.95 -5.99
N CYS A 52 18.23 10.23 -6.40
CA CYS A 52 17.93 11.33 -5.49
C CYS A 52 16.50 11.23 -4.91
N LEU A 53 15.51 10.90 -5.74
CA LEU A 53 14.13 10.68 -5.31
C LEU A 53 14.05 9.58 -4.24
N ASN A 54 14.70 8.43 -4.48
CA ASN A 54 14.71 7.33 -3.54
C ASN A 54 15.38 7.72 -2.22
N LEU A 55 16.48 8.48 -2.26
CA LEU A 55 17.14 9.03 -1.07
C LEU A 55 16.16 9.87 -0.23
N LEU A 56 15.43 10.79 -0.86
CA LEU A 56 14.49 11.67 -0.17
C LEU A 56 13.27 10.93 0.38
N VAL A 57 12.72 9.97 -0.37
CA VAL A 57 11.64 9.11 0.13
C VAL A 57 12.12 8.32 1.34
N THR A 58 13.33 7.75 1.29
CA THR A 58 13.92 7.01 2.42
C THR A 58 14.13 7.90 3.63
N ASP A 59 14.55 9.15 3.44
CA ASP A 59 14.60 10.15 4.50
C ASP A 59 13.21 10.45 5.10
N ALA A 60 12.17 10.59 4.27
CA ALA A 60 10.81 10.80 4.75
C ALA A 60 10.27 9.59 5.54
N LEU A 61 10.58 8.36 5.11
CA LEU A 61 10.17 7.13 5.81
C LEU A 61 10.70 7.03 7.25
N ARG A 62 11.81 7.71 7.58
CA ARG A 62 12.36 7.75 8.95
C ARG A 62 11.39 8.32 9.98
N HIS A 63 10.39 9.10 9.56
CA HIS A 63 9.37 9.68 10.44
C HIS A 63 8.20 8.73 10.74
N VAL A 64 8.05 7.63 9.99
CA VAL A 64 6.92 6.69 10.13
C VAL A 64 6.86 6.01 11.51
N PRO A 65 7.96 5.57 12.13
CA PRO A 65 7.91 5.04 13.50
C PRO A 65 7.34 6.05 14.52
N ASP A 66 7.68 7.32 14.39
CA ASP A 66 7.17 8.40 15.25
C ASP A 66 5.70 8.72 14.95
N VAL A 67 5.29 8.63 13.68
CA VAL A 67 3.88 8.70 13.26
C VAL A 67 3.06 7.65 14.01
N ILE A 68 3.50 6.39 13.97
CA ILE A 68 2.83 5.27 14.64
C ILE A 68 2.77 5.51 16.15
N ALA A 69 3.89 5.92 16.76
CA ALA A 69 3.95 6.20 18.19
C ALA A 69 2.98 7.32 18.59
N TYR A 70 2.93 8.41 17.83
CA TYR A 70 2.03 9.53 18.07
C TYR A 70 0.56 9.12 17.98
N LEU A 71 0.15 8.49 16.86
CA LEU A 71 -1.25 8.09 16.64
C LEU A 71 -1.73 7.10 17.72
N SER A 72 -0.85 6.23 18.21
CA SER A 72 -1.18 5.25 19.26
C SER A 72 -1.56 5.87 20.62
N ARG A 73 -1.23 7.15 20.83
CA ARG A 73 -1.51 7.88 22.08
C ARG A 73 -2.84 8.65 22.02
N LEU A 74 -3.43 8.82 20.84
CA LEU A 74 -4.68 9.54 20.67
C LEU A 74 -5.84 8.69 21.20
N ARG A 75 -6.70 9.30 22.02
CA ARG A 75 -7.85 8.63 22.65
C ARG A 75 -9.19 9.10 22.10
N ASN A 76 -9.26 10.33 21.62
CA ASN A 76 -10.47 10.88 21.03
C ASN A 76 -10.56 10.47 19.55
N GLN A 77 -11.69 9.87 19.15
CA GLN A 77 -11.86 9.30 17.81
C GLN A 77 -11.80 10.35 16.70
N SER A 78 -12.40 11.52 16.86
CA SER A 78 -12.37 12.55 15.81
C SER A 78 -10.97 13.14 15.65
N VAL A 79 -10.25 13.34 16.76
CA VAL A 79 -8.84 13.75 16.74
C VAL A 79 -7.96 12.67 16.11
N PHE A 80 -8.20 11.39 16.43
CA PHE A 80 -7.49 10.27 15.78
C PHE A 80 -7.69 10.29 14.27
N ASN A 81 -8.94 10.35 13.80
CA ASN A 81 -9.25 10.37 12.36
C ASN A 81 -8.59 11.57 11.67
N PHE A 82 -8.71 12.75 12.26
CA PHE A 82 -8.11 13.98 11.75
C PHE A 82 -6.58 13.85 11.60
N CYS A 83 -5.91 13.25 12.59
CA CYS A 83 -4.47 13.05 12.54
C CYS A 83 -4.06 11.90 11.62
N ALA A 84 -4.80 10.79 11.58
CA ALA A 84 -4.42 9.54 10.91
C ALA A 84 -4.62 9.60 9.38
N ILE A 85 -5.72 10.20 8.92
CA ILE A 85 -6.07 10.28 7.50
C ILE A 85 -4.92 10.91 6.66
N PRO A 86 -4.36 12.07 7.04
CA PRO A 86 -3.22 12.64 6.31
C PRO A 86 -1.99 11.71 6.27
N GLN A 87 -1.75 10.93 7.32
CA GLN A 87 -0.55 10.06 7.38
C GLN A 87 -0.68 8.86 6.45
N VAL A 88 -1.87 8.24 6.39
CA VAL A 88 -2.09 7.11 5.48
C VAL A 88 -2.07 7.57 4.02
N MET A 89 -2.54 8.79 3.74
CA MET A 89 -2.43 9.39 2.40
C MET A 89 -0.97 9.70 2.05
N ALA A 90 -0.18 10.17 3.02
CA ALA A 90 1.23 10.47 2.81
C ALA A 90 2.05 9.21 2.49
N ILE A 91 1.90 8.12 3.26
CA ILE A 91 2.60 6.86 2.95
C ILE A 91 2.16 6.25 1.61
N ALA A 92 0.86 6.36 1.27
CA ALA A 92 0.36 5.95 -0.05
C ALA A 92 0.99 6.77 -1.19
N THR A 93 1.16 8.08 -0.97
CA THR A 93 1.80 9.00 -1.91
C THR A 93 3.28 8.68 -2.06
N LEU A 94 4.01 8.43 -0.96
CA LEU A 94 5.40 7.98 -1.03
C LEU A 94 5.56 6.64 -1.75
N SER A 95 4.65 5.67 -1.55
CA SER A 95 4.64 4.44 -2.35
C SER A 95 4.47 4.73 -3.84
N ALA A 96 3.57 5.65 -4.20
CA ALA A 96 3.37 6.04 -5.59
C ALA A 96 4.57 6.79 -6.20
N CYS A 97 5.33 7.54 -5.39
CA CYS A 97 6.49 8.30 -5.85
C CYS A 97 7.77 7.46 -5.89
N TYR A 98 7.95 6.48 -5.00
CA TYR A 98 9.21 5.74 -4.88
C TYR A 98 9.58 5.03 -6.19
N ASN A 99 10.81 5.27 -6.65
CA ASN A 99 11.36 4.77 -7.89
C ASN A 99 10.45 5.01 -9.13
N ASN A 100 9.74 6.15 -9.17
CA ASN A 100 8.78 6.47 -10.22
C ASN A 100 9.26 7.65 -11.11
N PRO A 101 9.54 7.42 -12.41
CA PRO A 101 10.00 8.48 -13.31
C PRO A 101 8.95 9.58 -13.55
N LEU A 102 7.66 9.29 -13.30
CA LEU A 102 6.58 10.25 -13.52
C LEU A 102 6.64 11.47 -12.59
N VAL A 103 7.37 11.40 -11.46
CA VAL A 103 7.60 12.55 -10.57
C VAL A 103 8.30 13.70 -11.30
N PHE A 104 9.14 13.39 -12.29
CA PHE A 104 9.88 14.37 -13.08
C PHE A 104 9.15 14.82 -14.35
N GLN A 105 8.04 14.18 -14.69
CA GLN A 105 7.31 14.41 -15.94
C GLN A 105 5.91 14.99 -15.71
N GLY A 106 5.43 14.97 -14.47
CA GLY A 106 4.10 15.44 -14.12
C GLY A 106 3.77 15.23 -12.66
N VAL A 107 2.47 15.24 -12.39
CA VAL A 107 1.98 15.24 -11.02
C VAL A 107 1.53 13.83 -10.62
N VAL A 108 2.28 13.20 -9.73
CA VAL A 108 1.92 11.90 -9.14
C VAL A 108 0.91 12.12 -8.02
N LYS A 109 -0.33 11.68 -8.20
CA LYS A 109 -1.40 11.79 -7.20
C LYS A 109 -2.10 10.45 -7.00
N ILE A 110 -2.48 10.16 -5.75
CA ILE A 110 -3.41 9.07 -5.46
C ILE A 110 -4.77 9.37 -6.10
N ARG A 111 -5.44 8.33 -6.62
CA ARG A 111 -6.75 8.50 -7.25
C ARG A 111 -7.80 8.88 -6.21
N LYS A 112 -8.81 9.68 -6.59
CA LYS A 112 -9.89 10.12 -5.68
C LYS A 112 -10.59 8.95 -4.98
N GLY A 113 -10.88 7.86 -5.72
CA GLY A 113 -11.48 6.66 -5.13
C GLY A 113 -10.60 6.02 -4.05
N GLN A 114 -9.30 5.89 -4.31
CA GLN A 114 -8.33 5.40 -3.32
C GLN A 114 -8.26 6.32 -2.09
N ALA A 115 -8.26 7.63 -2.30
CA ALA A 115 -8.26 8.60 -1.20
C ALA A 115 -9.50 8.44 -0.31
N VAL A 116 -10.69 8.25 -0.89
CA VAL A 116 -11.93 7.99 -0.14
C VAL A 116 -11.83 6.69 0.67
N THR A 117 -11.32 5.61 0.07
CA THR A 117 -11.08 4.34 0.81
C THR A 117 -10.15 4.56 2.00
N LEU A 118 -9.02 5.25 1.81
CA LEU A 118 -8.09 5.56 2.90
C LEU A 118 -8.75 6.39 4.01
N MET A 119 -9.59 7.37 3.65
CA MET A 119 -10.32 8.20 4.61
C MET A 119 -11.32 7.38 5.43
N MET A 120 -12.02 6.43 4.80
CA MET A 120 -12.99 5.55 5.46
C MET A 120 -12.32 4.52 6.36
N ASP A 121 -11.18 3.97 5.93
CA ASP A 121 -10.52 2.85 6.62
C ASP A 121 -9.61 3.32 7.76
N ALA A 122 -9.13 4.57 7.75
CA ALA A 122 -8.20 5.12 8.75
C ALA A 122 -8.88 5.52 10.08
N THR A 123 -9.66 4.61 10.64
CA THR A 123 -10.48 4.84 11.84
C THR A 123 -9.95 4.13 13.10
N SER A 124 -8.93 3.29 12.99
CA SER A 124 -8.31 2.65 14.16
C SER A 124 -6.81 2.48 13.98
N MET A 125 -6.09 2.32 15.08
CA MET A 125 -4.63 2.10 15.03
C MET A 125 -4.28 0.82 14.27
N GLN A 126 -5.09 -0.24 14.42
CA GLN A 126 -4.88 -1.49 13.70
C GLN A 126 -5.04 -1.29 12.19
N ALA A 127 -6.09 -0.59 11.74
CA ALA A 127 -6.28 -0.30 10.33
C ALA A 127 -5.14 0.56 9.76
N VAL A 128 -4.72 1.59 10.49
CA VAL A 128 -3.58 2.45 10.12
C VAL A 128 -2.27 1.65 10.01
N GLN A 129 -1.97 0.77 10.97
CA GLN A 129 -0.78 -0.08 10.93
C GLN A 129 -0.82 -1.03 9.73
N SER A 130 -1.98 -1.63 9.43
CA SER A 130 -2.15 -2.50 8.26
C SER A 130 -1.93 -1.74 6.95
N MET A 131 -2.47 -0.52 6.82
CA MET A 131 -2.25 0.32 5.63
C MET A 131 -0.78 0.74 5.50
N ILE A 132 -0.13 1.17 6.59
CA ILE A 132 1.29 1.51 6.57
C ILE A 132 2.13 0.29 6.18
N ALA A 133 1.84 -0.89 6.72
CA ALA A 133 2.53 -2.13 6.38
C ALA A 133 2.35 -2.48 4.90
N GLN A 134 1.13 -2.36 4.36
CA GLN A 134 0.86 -2.58 2.95
C GLN A 134 1.69 -1.65 2.05
N TYR A 135 1.64 -0.33 2.28
CA TYR A 135 2.39 0.61 1.45
C TYR A 135 3.90 0.50 1.63
N SER A 136 4.37 0.11 2.82
CA SER A 136 5.79 -0.21 3.05
C SER A 136 6.22 -1.43 2.25
N GLN A 137 5.35 -2.45 2.16
CA GLN A 137 5.60 -3.64 1.33
C GLN A 137 5.61 -3.31 -0.16
N GLU A 138 4.75 -2.42 -0.63
CA GLU A 138 4.77 -1.94 -2.02
C GLU A 138 6.07 -1.19 -2.35
N ILE A 139 6.58 -0.36 -1.42
CA ILE A 139 7.88 0.29 -1.57
C ILE A 139 8.99 -0.76 -1.63
N LEU A 140 8.97 -1.74 -0.72
CA LEU A 140 9.95 -2.82 -0.67
C LEU A 140 10.07 -3.56 -2.01
N GLN A 141 8.95 -3.83 -2.68
CA GLN A 141 8.92 -4.49 -3.99
C GLN A 141 9.53 -3.66 -5.13
N LYS A 142 9.64 -2.33 -4.95
CA LYS A 142 10.19 -1.38 -5.94
C LYS A 142 11.67 -1.06 -5.72
N VAL A 143 12.27 -1.52 -4.61
CA VAL A 143 13.68 -1.25 -4.28
C VAL A 143 14.59 -1.92 -5.31
N SER A 144 15.30 -1.10 -6.09
CA SER A 144 16.26 -1.59 -7.08
C SER A 144 17.57 -2.03 -6.41
N LEU A 145 18.22 -3.06 -6.97
CA LEU A 145 19.57 -3.48 -6.56
C LEU A 145 20.63 -2.41 -6.86
N SER A 146 20.40 -1.55 -7.86
CA SER A 146 21.31 -0.49 -8.26
C SER A 146 21.11 0.82 -7.49
N ASP A 147 20.13 0.89 -6.60
CA ASP A 147 19.81 2.13 -5.87
C ASP A 147 20.86 2.40 -4.77
N PRO A 148 21.53 3.56 -4.76
CA PRO A 148 22.53 3.89 -3.73
C PRO A 148 21.95 3.92 -2.31
N SER A 149 20.66 4.22 -2.18
CA SER A 149 19.96 4.31 -0.90
C SER A 149 19.34 2.97 -0.47
N ARG A 150 19.56 1.89 -1.20
CA ARG A 150 18.91 0.58 -0.99
C ARG A 150 19.00 0.11 0.45
N ASP A 151 20.21 0.01 1.01
CA ASP A 151 20.39 -0.61 2.32
C ASP A 151 19.74 0.22 3.43
N ASN A 152 19.80 1.55 3.33
CA ASN A 152 19.09 2.45 4.24
C ASN A 152 17.57 2.30 4.11
N THR A 153 17.08 2.15 2.87
CA THR A 153 15.66 1.93 2.59
C THR A 153 15.17 0.62 3.19
N LEU A 154 15.91 -0.47 2.98
CA LEU A 154 15.59 -1.78 3.57
C LEU A 154 15.60 -1.74 5.10
N CYS A 155 16.59 -1.06 5.68
CA CYS A 155 16.69 -0.88 7.12
C CYS A 155 15.45 -0.17 7.69
N ILE A 156 15.07 1.00 7.14
CA ILE A 156 13.92 1.73 7.67
C ILE A 156 12.60 1.00 7.44
N LEU A 157 12.43 0.31 6.31
CA LEU A 157 11.25 -0.53 6.07
C LEU A 157 11.14 -1.68 7.07
N GLY A 158 12.26 -2.30 7.44
CA GLY A 158 12.30 -3.32 8.49
C GLY A 158 11.85 -2.78 9.85
N VAL A 159 12.30 -1.58 10.23
CA VAL A 159 11.87 -0.90 11.47
C VAL A 159 10.37 -0.58 11.45
N ILE A 160 9.86 -0.09 10.31
CA ILE A 160 8.42 0.17 10.15
C ILE A 160 7.62 -1.13 10.30
N GLN A 161 8.07 -2.21 9.66
CA GLN A 161 7.41 -3.50 9.72
C GLN A 161 7.35 -4.02 11.17
N GLU A 162 8.44 -3.97 11.92
CA GLU A 162 8.47 -4.34 13.34
C GLU A 162 7.44 -3.52 14.15
N LYS A 163 7.42 -2.19 13.98
CA LYS A 163 6.46 -1.30 14.67
C LYS A 163 5.01 -1.56 14.31
N THR A 164 4.73 -2.04 13.09
CA THR A 164 3.37 -2.42 12.69
C THR A 164 2.95 -3.81 13.21
N LEU A 165 3.90 -4.74 13.37
CA LEU A 165 3.63 -6.12 13.81
C LEU A 165 3.56 -6.29 15.33
N SER A 166 4.35 -5.56 16.13
CA SER A 166 4.44 -5.77 17.59
C SER A 166 3.15 -5.54 18.38
N LYS A 167 2.04 -5.13 17.73
CA LYS A 167 0.71 -5.01 18.35
C LYS A 167 -0.42 -5.67 17.56
N ALA A 168 -0.14 -6.26 16.40
CA ALA A 168 -1.12 -7.02 15.65
C ALA A 168 -1.20 -8.44 16.26
N THR A 169 -2.04 -8.62 17.27
CA THR A 169 -2.58 -9.95 17.55
C THR A 169 -3.30 -10.38 16.28
N LEU A 170 -2.71 -11.34 15.55
CA LEU A 170 -3.26 -11.88 14.31
C LEU A 170 -4.72 -12.30 14.57
N PRO A 171 -5.74 -11.69 13.91
CA PRO A 171 -7.01 -12.37 13.81
C PRO A 171 -6.76 -13.61 12.95
N ALA A 172 -7.00 -14.79 13.52
CA ALA A 172 -7.02 -16.03 12.76
C ALA A 172 -7.90 -15.83 11.52
N ARG A 173 -7.31 -16.02 10.35
CA ARG A 173 -7.99 -15.91 9.06
C ARG A 173 -9.13 -16.93 9.03
N SER A 174 -10.35 -16.50 9.35
CA SER A 174 -11.53 -17.36 9.21
C SER A 174 -11.72 -17.64 7.72
N HIS A 175 -11.58 -18.91 7.34
CA HIS A 175 -11.77 -19.40 5.98
C HIS A 175 -13.25 -19.24 5.54
N ASN A 176 -13.65 -18.04 5.12
CA ASN A 176 -14.97 -17.80 4.52
C ASN A 176 -15.11 -18.40 3.11
N PHE A 177 -14.09 -19.10 2.60
CA PHE A 177 -14.21 -19.90 1.38
C PHE A 177 -14.99 -21.21 1.60
N SER A 178 -15.26 -21.63 2.83
CA SER A 178 -15.92 -22.92 3.11
C SER A 178 -17.41 -22.97 2.69
N HIS A 179 -18.19 -21.91 2.92
CA HIS A 179 -19.65 -21.99 2.80
C HIS A 179 -20.17 -22.09 1.37
N LEU A 180 -19.52 -21.41 0.41
CA LEU A 180 -19.95 -21.42 -1.00
C LEU A 180 -19.69 -22.78 -1.65
N TYR A 181 -18.51 -23.38 -1.44
CA TYR A 181 -18.20 -24.71 -1.99
C TYR A 181 -19.04 -25.81 -1.35
N LEU A 182 -19.33 -25.71 -0.04
CA LEU A 182 -20.19 -26.67 0.64
C LEU A 182 -21.61 -26.63 0.07
N SER A 183 -22.16 -25.43 -0.17
CA SER A 183 -23.49 -25.28 -0.79
C SER A 183 -23.55 -25.83 -2.22
N ALA A 184 -22.50 -25.61 -3.02
CA ALA A 184 -22.44 -26.11 -4.38
C ALA A 184 -22.35 -27.65 -4.42
N ALA A 185 -21.57 -28.25 -3.52
CA ALA A 185 -21.46 -29.71 -3.41
C ALA A 185 -22.78 -30.37 -2.98
N THR A 186 -23.52 -29.76 -2.04
CA THR A 186 -24.84 -30.29 -1.63
C THR A 186 -25.87 -30.22 -2.75
N ILE A 187 -25.85 -29.17 -3.56
CA ILE A 187 -26.78 -28.99 -4.67
C ILE A 187 -26.48 -30.01 -5.79
N LEU A 188 -25.20 -30.22 -6.12
CA LEU A 188 -24.80 -31.23 -7.10
C LEU A 188 -25.19 -32.65 -6.66
N ALA A 189 -24.95 -33.00 -5.39
CA ALA A 189 -25.34 -34.31 -4.85
C ALA A 189 -26.85 -34.54 -4.92
N PHE A 190 -27.66 -33.51 -4.63
CA PHE A 190 -29.12 -33.60 -4.70
C PHE A 190 -29.61 -33.85 -6.14
N PHE A 191 -29.07 -33.14 -7.13
CA PHE A 191 -29.44 -33.35 -8.53
C PHE A 191 -28.96 -34.71 -9.07
N SER A 192 -27.78 -35.17 -8.67
CA SER A 192 -27.31 -36.52 -9.03
C SER A 192 -28.19 -37.63 -8.42
N TRP A 193 -28.65 -37.47 -7.18
CA TRP A 193 -29.59 -38.41 -6.54
C TRP A 193 -30.94 -38.46 -7.26
N GLN A 194 -31.50 -37.29 -7.63
CA GLN A 194 -32.75 -37.24 -8.40
C GLN A 194 -32.60 -37.90 -9.78
N TYR A 195 -31.48 -37.66 -10.46
CA TYR A 195 -31.21 -38.26 -11.76
C TYR A 195 -31.14 -39.80 -11.68
N LEU A 196 -30.41 -40.34 -10.68
CA LEU A 196 -30.32 -41.79 -10.50
C LEU A 196 -31.69 -42.43 -10.25
N ASN A 197 -32.52 -41.82 -9.41
CA ASN A 197 -33.84 -42.35 -9.09
C ASN A 197 -34.81 -42.25 -10.28
N ALA A 198 -34.70 -41.19 -11.10
CA ALA A 198 -35.48 -41.08 -12.33
C ALA A 198 -35.10 -42.16 -13.35
N THR A 199 -33.83 -42.54 -13.42
CA THR A 199 -33.34 -43.61 -14.32
C THR A 199 -33.61 -45.03 -13.82
N GLN A 200 -34.03 -45.22 -12.55
CA GLN A 200 -34.36 -46.53 -11.96
C GLN A 200 -35.84 -46.92 -12.06
N SER A 201 -36.59 -46.39 -13.05
CA SER A 201 -37.93 -46.91 -13.37
C SER A 201 -37.81 -48.15 -14.27
N PRO A 202 -38.12 -49.38 -13.81
CA PRO A 202 -37.90 -50.57 -14.62
C PRO A 202 -39.03 -50.78 -15.62
N ASN A 203 -38.66 -50.92 -16.90
CA ASN A 203 -39.43 -51.68 -17.87
C ASN A 203 -39.35 -53.18 -17.52
N SER A 204 -40.42 -53.91 -17.92
CA SER A 204 -40.62 -55.36 -17.95
C SER A 204 -41.03 -56.10 -16.66
N ALA A 205 -42.30 -56.52 -16.69
CA ALA A 205 -42.95 -57.62 -16.00
C ALA A 205 -42.21 -58.96 -16.17
N ASP A 206 -42.34 -59.89 -15.21
CA ASP A 206 -43.18 -61.09 -15.40
C ASP A 206 -43.30 -61.98 -14.13
N MET A 207 -44.44 -62.68 -14.06
CA MET A 207 -44.78 -63.93 -13.36
C MET A 207 -44.31 -64.23 -11.91
N GLN A 208 -45.26 -64.27 -10.96
CA GLN A 208 -45.73 -65.51 -10.29
C GLN A 208 -46.75 -65.18 -9.19
N GLY A 209 -47.92 -65.84 -9.22
CA GLY A 209 -48.77 -65.98 -8.03
C GLY A 209 -50.28 -65.81 -8.22
N ARG A 210 -50.93 -66.69 -8.99
CA ARG A 210 -52.17 -67.38 -8.62
C ARG A 210 -52.43 -68.54 -9.56
#